data_AF-A0AAP5HC75-F1
#
_entry.id   AF-A0AAP5HC75-F1
#
_cell.length_a   1.000
_cell.length_b   1.000
_cell.length_c   1.000
_cell.angle_alpha   90.00
_cell.angle_beta   90.00
_cell.angle_gamma   90.00
#
_symmetry.space_group_name_H-M   'P 1'
#
loop_
_entity.id
_entity.type
_entity.pdbx_description
1 polymer ?
#
loop_
_entity_poly.entity_id
_entity_poly.type
_entity_poly.pdbx_seq_one_letter_code
_entity_poly.pdbx_strand_id
1 'polypeptide(L)'
;MDETAPIRDFEKLLRETIGLSMETVGASVIRHALKRRMTACAISDLHAYWAFVTSSPAERQELVDAVIVPETWFFRDREAFGAMIRHLRENRAIGRPLKLLSLPCSTGEEPYSIAMALLDAGFPDGSFQIDAIDVSSRNLVHAERAIYGKNSFRGADIAFRDRYFEAAEGGFRPHGIVRRHVRFRLGNVLATATQAGQETYDVAFCRNLLIYFDRETQGTALTRLRQMLADDGLLLVGPAESGLPVLCGFASVRFPRAFAFVKAAAARVKPTEPPVARKPRPAAVKAAPLPQAPKPAPRPFAQKAATVQTSAPSPDQAAASLTEIERAADAGRLTEVSAAAERHIAEFGPSPDAFYWLGLAHDAADAVEDAMRNYRKALYLAPDHQRALAQLRALQQRQGDHGAAKALADRLDRLAKRSGT
;
A
#
# COMPACT_ATOMS: atom_id res chain seq x y z
N MET A 1 -30.62 8.39 26.85
CA MET A 1 -30.74 7.58 25.62
C MET A 1 -29.35 7.55 25.02
N ASP A 2 -28.77 6.36 24.88
CA ASP A 2 -27.34 6.15 24.65
C ASP A 2 -26.94 6.45 23.20
N GLU A 3 -26.19 7.54 22.98
CA GLU A 3 -25.67 7.95 21.65
C GLU A 3 -24.73 6.90 21.01
N THR A 4 -24.31 5.86 21.75
CA THR A 4 -23.37 4.84 21.26
C THR A 4 -24.03 3.70 20.48
N ALA A 5 -25.34 3.46 20.67
CA ALA A 5 -26.06 2.35 20.04
C ALA A 5 -26.10 2.42 18.51
N PRO A 6 -26.39 3.58 17.87
CA PRO A 6 -26.49 3.65 16.41
C PRO A 6 -25.15 3.40 15.70
N ILE A 7 -24.02 3.79 16.32
CA ILE A 7 -22.69 3.64 15.71
C ILE A 7 -22.32 2.16 15.52
N ARG A 8 -22.73 1.29 16.46
CA ARG A 8 -22.49 -0.16 16.37
C ARG A 8 -23.22 -0.80 15.19
N ASP A 9 -24.40 -0.28 14.85
CA ASP A 9 -25.16 -0.77 13.69
C ASP A 9 -24.47 -0.40 12.37
N PHE A 10 -23.90 0.80 12.25
CA PHE A 10 -23.08 1.19 11.09
C PHE A 10 -21.79 0.37 10.99
N GLU A 11 -21.12 0.10 12.12
CA GLU A 11 -19.98 -0.82 12.15
C GLU A 11 -20.39 -2.18 11.61
N LYS A 12 -21.47 -2.77 12.13
CA LYS A 12 -21.95 -4.08 11.71
C LYS A 12 -22.24 -4.09 10.20
N LEU A 13 -22.93 -3.06 9.70
CA LEU A 13 -23.21 -2.90 8.28
C LEU A 13 -21.93 -2.85 7.44
N LEU A 14 -20.93 -2.07 7.84
CA LEU A 14 -19.66 -1.95 7.12
C LEU A 14 -18.84 -3.23 7.18
N ARG A 15 -18.80 -3.91 8.32
CA ARG A 15 -18.16 -5.21 8.47
C ARG A 15 -18.81 -6.27 7.58
N GLU A 16 -20.13 -6.35 7.56
CA GLU A 16 -20.87 -7.30 6.71
C GLU A 16 -20.74 -6.97 5.22
N THR A 17 -20.66 -5.69 4.87
CA THR A 17 -20.61 -5.26 3.46
C THR A 17 -19.21 -5.33 2.87
N ILE A 18 -18.18 -4.91 3.62
CA ILE A 18 -16.80 -4.75 3.12
C ILE A 18 -15.71 -5.36 4.02
N GLY A 19 -16.06 -5.98 5.14
CA GLY A 19 -15.10 -6.61 6.06
C GLY A 19 -14.38 -5.65 7.01
N LEU A 20 -14.73 -4.37 6.99
CA LEU A 20 -14.05 -3.33 7.76
C LEU A 20 -14.26 -3.53 9.27
N SER A 21 -13.18 -3.57 10.04
CA SER A 21 -13.23 -3.64 11.51
C SER A 21 -12.94 -2.28 12.15
N MET A 22 -13.69 -1.90 13.19
CA MET A 22 -13.39 -0.69 13.96
C MET A 22 -12.12 -0.81 14.79
N GLU A 23 -11.77 -2.03 15.22
CA GLU A 23 -10.57 -2.27 16.02
C GLU A 23 -9.29 -1.96 15.21
N THR A 24 -9.36 -2.16 13.89
CA THR A 24 -8.23 -1.91 12.97
C THR A 24 -8.21 -0.49 12.42
N VAL A 25 -9.38 0.06 12.09
CA VAL A 25 -9.50 1.35 11.38
C VAL A 25 -9.72 2.53 12.33
N GLY A 26 -10.21 2.25 13.55
CA GLY A 26 -10.52 3.24 14.58
C GLY A 26 -11.89 3.88 14.38
N ALA A 27 -12.63 4.04 15.48
CA ALA A 27 -13.99 4.59 15.46
C ALA A 27 -14.08 6.04 14.93
N SER A 28 -12.97 6.78 14.92
CA SER A 28 -12.92 8.15 14.40
C SER A 28 -13.13 8.23 12.89
N VAL A 29 -12.66 7.23 12.12
CA VAL A 29 -12.81 7.19 10.65
C VAL A 29 -14.28 7.03 10.28
N ILE A 30 -14.98 6.10 10.93
CA ILE A 30 -16.42 5.88 10.72
C ILE A 30 -17.20 7.13 11.13
N ARG A 31 -16.90 7.73 12.29
CA ARG A 31 -17.57 8.98 12.70
C ARG A 31 -17.40 10.12 11.68
N HIS A 32 -16.20 10.31 11.14
CA HIS A 32 -15.96 11.33 10.10
C HIS A 32 -16.71 11.01 8.81
N ALA A 33 -16.72 9.75 8.38
CA ALA A 33 -17.45 9.31 7.21
C ALA A 33 -18.96 9.55 7.37
N LEU A 34 -19.54 9.14 8.50
CA LEU A 34 -20.94 9.37 8.84
C LEU A 34 -21.29 10.85 8.83
N LYS A 35 -20.51 11.70 9.54
CA LYS A 35 -20.73 13.15 9.55
C LYS A 35 -20.71 13.75 8.15
N ARG A 36 -19.77 13.33 7.30
CA ARG A 36 -19.66 13.81 5.91
C ARG A 36 -20.87 13.39 5.08
N ARG A 37 -21.32 12.14 5.21
CA ARG A 37 -22.48 11.64 4.47
C ARG A 37 -23.79 12.28 4.92
N MET A 38 -24.02 12.33 6.23
CA MET A 38 -25.15 13.05 6.84
C MET A 38 -25.25 14.49 6.36
N THR A 39 -24.11 15.21 6.30
CA THR A 39 -24.05 16.57 5.76
C THR A 39 -24.42 16.60 4.27
N ALA A 40 -23.88 15.69 3.46
CA ALA A 40 -24.16 15.61 2.02
C ALA A 40 -25.63 15.30 1.71
N CYS A 41 -26.29 14.53 2.57
CA CYS A 41 -27.71 14.19 2.45
C CYS A 41 -28.64 15.21 3.12
N ALA A 42 -28.10 16.23 3.78
CA ALA A 42 -28.85 17.17 4.63
C ALA A 42 -29.68 16.48 5.75
N ILE A 43 -29.15 15.39 6.32
CA ILE A 43 -29.76 14.65 7.42
C ILE A 43 -28.95 14.90 8.69
N SER A 44 -29.55 15.51 9.71
CA SER A 44 -28.88 15.82 10.99
C SER A 44 -29.06 14.75 12.07
N ASP A 45 -30.06 13.88 11.92
CA ASP A 45 -30.37 12.82 12.87
C ASP A 45 -29.78 11.47 12.44
N LEU A 46 -29.07 10.81 13.34
CA LEU A 46 -28.34 9.58 13.05
C LEU A 46 -29.29 8.40 12.80
N HIS A 47 -30.46 8.38 13.44
CA HIS A 47 -31.46 7.34 13.25
C HIS A 47 -32.15 7.48 11.88
N ALA A 48 -32.51 8.70 11.48
CA ALA A 48 -33.00 9.00 10.14
C ALA A 48 -31.97 8.62 9.06
N TYR A 49 -30.69 8.90 9.30
CA TYR A 49 -29.62 8.50 8.38
C TYR A 49 -29.47 6.96 8.30
N TRP A 50 -29.58 6.26 9.44
CA TRP A 50 -29.59 4.79 9.47
C TRP A 50 -30.74 4.21 8.61
N ALA A 51 -31.96 4.72 8.77
CA ALA A 51 -33.09 4.30 7.96
C ALA A 51 -32.86 4.55 6.46
N PHE A 52 -32.27 5.69 6.11
CA PHE A 52 -31.96 6.02 4.72
C PHE A 52 -30.89 5.09 4.12
N VAL A 53 -29.72 4.94 4.76
CA VAL A 53 -28.61 4.14 4.22
C VAL A 53 -28.94 2.65 4.12
N THR A 54 -29.81 2.15 5.00
CA THR A 54 -30.26 0.75 4.96
C THR A 54 -31.23 0.51 3.80
N SER A 55 -32.12 1.46 3.50
CA SER A 55 -33.07 1.38 2.38
C SER A 55 -32.48 1.74 1.00
N SER A 56 -31.37 2.48 0.95
CA SER A 56 -30.79 3.02 -0.30
C SER A 56 -29.45 2.35 -0.61
N PRO A 57 -29.39 1.43 -1.61
CA PRO A 57 -28.13 0.84 -2.05
C PRO A 57 -27.11 1.89 -2.54
N ALA A 58 -27.59 2.97 -3.16
CA ALA A 58 -26.75 4.06 -3.63
C ALA A 58 -26.08 4.80 -2.46
N GLU A 59 -26.82 5.14 -1.41
CA GLU A 59 -26.24 5.79 -0.23
C GLU A 59 -25.32 4.84 0.53
N ARG A 60 -25.65 3.55 0.57
CA ARG A 60 -24.77 2.55 1.17
C ARG A 60 -23.41 2.49 0.47
N GLN A 61 -23.40 2.51 -0.85
CA GLN A 61 -22.17 2.57 -1.64
C GLN A 61 -21.39 3.87 -1.35
N GLU A 62 -22.08 5.00 -1.25
CA GLU A 62 -21.47 6.28 -0.90
C GLU A 62 -20.87 6.30 0.52
N LEU A 63 -21.47 5.62 1.49
CA LEU A 63 -20.91 5.41 2.81
C LEU A 63 -19.66 4.52 2.77
N VAL A 64 -19.69 3.43 1.99
CA VAL A 64 -18.52 2.58 1.73
C VAL A 64 -17.37 3.41 1.16
N ASP A 65 -17.64 4.18 0.10
CA ASP A 65 -16.68 5.09 -0.51
C ASP A 65 -16.16 6.16 0.48
N ALA A 66 -16.95 6.49 1.50
CA ALA A 66 -16.56 7.47 2.50
C ALA A 66 -15.60 6.94 3.57
N VAL A 67 -15.53 5.63 3.80
CA VAL A 67 -14.62 5.01 4.79
C VAL A 67 -13.34 4.47 4.16
N ILE A 68 -13.29 4.35 2.84
CA ILE A 68 -12.12 3.85 2.10
C ILE A 68 -11.02 4.92 2.02
N VAL A 69 -9.77 4.49 2.23
CA VAL A 69 -8.57 5.31 2.10
C VAL A 69 -7.81 4.88 0.84
N PRO A 70 -7.85 5.64 -0.26
CA PRO A 70 -7.23 5.27 -1.53
C PRO A 70 -5.74 5.61 -1.56
N GLU A 71 -4.94 5.02 -0.66
CA GLU A 71 -3.48 5.22 -0.70
C GLU A 71 -2.80 4.15 -1.57
N THR A 72 -2.41 4.54 -2.78
CA THR A 72 -1.67 3.70 -3.73
C THR A 72 -0.73 4.55 -4.62
N TRP A 73 0.23 3.89 -5.27
CA TRP A 73 1.15 4.51 -6.23
C TRP A 73 1.76 3.44 -7.14
N PHE A 74 2.27 3.86 -8.30
CA PHE A 74 2.85 2.95 -9.28
C PHE A 74 4.07 2.21 -8.72
N PHE A 75 4.13 0.91 -8.99
CA PHE A 75 5.24 0.03 -8.61
C PHE A 75 5.57 0.04 -7.10
N ARG A 76 4.56 0.21 -6.25
CA ARG A 76 4.68 0.01 -4.80
C ARG A 76 5.20 -1.40 -4.51
N ASP A 77 6.18 -1.54 -3.61
CA ASP A 77 6.94 -2.79 -3.33
C ASP A 77 7.40 -3.52 -4.61
N ARG A 78 8.36 -2.92 -5.33
CA ARG A 78 8.85 -3.37 -6.66
C ARG A 78 9.22 -4.85 -6.73
N GLU A 79 9.73 -5.41 -5.64
CA GLU A 79 10.13 -6.80 -5.52
C GLU A 79 8.99 -7.78 -5.79
N ALA A 80 7.74 -7.40 -5.51
CA ALA A 80 6.54 -8.18 -5.80
C ALA A 80 6.40 -8.46 -7.31
N PHE A 81 6.60 -7.45 -8.16
CA PHE A 81 6.53 -7.59 -9.62
C PHE A 81 7.65 -8.50 -10.14
N GLY A 82 8.85 -8.38 -9.60
CA GLY A 82 9.96 -9.28 -9.95
C GLY A 82 9.66 -10.76 -9.63
N ALA A 83 9.07 -11.01 -8.45
CA ALA A 83 8.64 -12.36 -8.06
C ALA A 83 7.53 -12.91 -8.98
N MET A 84 6.55 -12.08 -9.34
CA MET A 84 5.51 -12.42 -10.32
C MET A 84 6.14 -12.84 -11.66
N ILE A 85 7.02 -12.01 -12.25
CA ILE A 85 7.64 -12.32 -13.55
C ILE A 85 8.40 -13.64 -13.51
N ARG A 86 9.18 -13.87 -12.45
CA ARG A 86 9.94 -15.10 -12.30
C ARG A 86 9.03 -16.31 -12.15
N HIS A 87 8.02 -16.22 -11.29
CA HIS A 87 7.06 -17.30 -11.09
C HIS A 87 6.35 -17.67 -12.40
N LEU A 88 5.87 -16.68 -13.14
CA LEU A 88 5.21 -16.89 -14.43
C LEU A 88 6.15 -17.55 -15.43
N ARG A 89 7.43 -17.14 -15.53
CA ARG A 89 8.38 -17.79 -16.44
C ARG A 89 8.68 -19.24 -16.08
N GLU A 90 8.70 -19.56 -14.78
CA GLU A 90 9.00 -20.92 -14.30
C GLU A 90 7.81 -21.88 -14.41
N ASN A 91 6.56 -21.39 -14.37
CA ASN A 91 5.36 -22.23 -14.26
C ASN A 91 4.34 -21.97 -15.39
N ARG A 92 4.71 -21.24 -16.45
CA ARG A 92 3.80 -20.89 -17.55
C ARG A 92 3.23 -22.14 -18.23
N ALA A 93 1.92 -22.34 -18.11
CA ALA A 93 1.20 -23.22 -19.01
C ALA A 93 1.18 -22.64 -20.44
N ILE A 94 1.67 -23.40 -21.41
CA ILE A 94 1.64 -23.00 -22.83
C ILE A 94 0.19 -23.14 -23.34
N GLY A 95 -0.30 -22.15 -24.10
CA GLY A 95 -1.55 -22.29 -24.87
C GLY A 95 -2.80 -21.59 -24.30
N ARG A 96 -2.71 -20.87 -23.17
CA ARG A 96 -3.78 -19.95 -22.72
C ARG A 96 -3.24 -18.61 -22.23
N PRO A 97 -4.03 -17.52 -22.35
CA PRO A 97 -3.67 -16.24 -21.74
C PRO A 97 -3.55 -16.37 -20.22
N LEU A 98 -2.58 -15.66 -19.64
CA LEU A 98 -2.41 -15.55 -18.19
C LEU A 98 -3.53 -14.69 -17.61
N LYS A 99 -4.12 -15.13 -16.50
CA LYS A 99 -5.11 -14.37 -15.73
C LYS A 99 -4.49 -13.88 -14.43
N LEU A 100 -4.52 -12.57 -14.22
CA LEU A 100 -4.00 -11.94 -13.02
C LEU A 100 -5.12 -11.18 -12.29
N LEU A 101 -5.05 -11.15 -10.97
CA LEU A 101 -5.96 -10.43 -10.10
C LEU A 101 -5.21 -9.33 -9.35
N SER A 102 -5.74 -8.12 -9.32
CA SER A 102 -5.38 -7.07 -8.35
C SER A 102 -6.62 -6.74 -7.52
N LEU A 103 -6.57 -7.07 -6.23
CA LEU A 103 -7.69 -6.90 -5.31
C LEU A 103 -7.15 -6.56 -3.92
N PRO A 104 -7.38 -5.36 -3.39
CA PRO A 104 -8.11 -4.24 -3.98
C PRO A 104 -7.22 -3.50 -4.97
N CYS A 105 -7.80 -2.96 -6.04
CA CYS A 105 -7.03 -2.22 -7.05
C CYS A 105 -6.93 -0.70 -6.80
N SER A 106 -7.74 -0.17 -5.87
CA SER A 106 -7.86 1.25 -5.56
C SER A 106 -8.01 2.10 -6.82
N THR A 107 -7.25 3.18 -6.96
CA THR A 107 -7.26 4.09 -8.12
C THR A 107 -6.54 3.56 -9.36
N GLY A 108 -6.13 2.29 -9.38
CA GLY A 108 -5.66 1.59 -10.59
C GLY A 108 -4.15 1.57 -10.82
N GLU A 109 -3.35 2.18 -9.95
CA GLU A 109 -1.89 2.17 -10.10
C GLU A 109 -1.29 0.76 -10.06
N GLU A 110 -1.79 -0.14 -9.20
CA GLU A 110 -1.30 -1.52 -9.11
C GLU A 110 -1.55 -2.32 -10.39
N PRO A 111 -2.78 -2.47 -10.91
CA PRO A 111 -3.02 -3.28 -12.11
C PRO A 111 -2.29 -2.73 -13.34
N TYR A 112 -2.13 -1.40 -13.46
CA TYR A 112 -1.31 -0.83 -14.51
C TYR A 112 0.19 -1.10 -14.32
N SER A 113 0.69 -1.13 -13.08
CA SER A 113 2.07 -1.56 -12.78
C SER A 113 2.30 -3.03 -13.16
N ILE A 114 1.31 -3.90 -12.92
CA ILE A 114 1.35 -5.29 -13.34
C ILE A 114 1.47 -5.40 -14.87
N ALA A 115 0.61 -4.68 -15.61
CA ALA A 115 0.65 -4.68 -17.06
C ALA A 115 2.00 -4.18 -17.61
N MET A 116 2.50 -3.06 -17.11
CA MET A 116 3.81 -2.51 -17.51
C MET A 116 4.95 -3.48 -17.20
N ALA A 117 4.94 -4.13 -16.04
CA ALA A 117 5.96 -5.11 -15.67
C ALA A 117 5.98 -6.32 -16.61
N LEU A 118 4.81 -6.80 -17.02
CA LEU A 118 4.69 -7.92 -17.98
C LEU A 118 5.18 -7.52 -19.37
N LEU A 119 4.83 -6.32 -19.84
CA LEU A 119 5.30 -5.77 -21.11
C LEU A 119 6.83 -5.59 -21.10
N ASP A 120 7.40 -4.99 -20.06
CA ASP A 120 8.85 -4.83 -19.89
C ASP A 120 9.58 -6.18 -19.83
N ALA A 121 8.92 -7.22 -19.31
CA ALA A 121 9.45 -8.58 -19.25
C ALA A 121 9.31 -9.36 -20.58
N GLY A 122 8.75 -8.76 -21.63
CA GLY A 122 8.62 -9.34 -22.96
C GLY A 122 7.46 -10.34 -23.12
N PHE A 123 6.46 -10.30 -22.22
CA PHE A 123 5.24 -11.07 -22.45
C PHE A 123 4.48 -10.48 -23.66
N PRO A 124 4.08 -11.30 -24.65
CA PRO A 124 3.41 -10.79 -25.84
C PRO A 124 2.10 -10.07 -25.52
N ASP A 125 1.76 -9.11 -26.37
CA ASP A 125 0.43 -8.52 -26.39
C ASP A 125 -0.65 -9.60 -26.53
N GLY A 126 -1.78 -9.42 -25.85
CA GLY A 126 -2.87 -10.40 -25.77
C GLY A 126 -2.57 -11.67 -24.97
N SER A 127 -1.34 -11.89 -24.47
CA SER A 127 -1.00 -13.10 -23.72
C SER A 127 -1.40 -13.08 -22.23
N PHE A 128 -1.93 -11.95 -21.75
CA PHE A 128 -2.37 -11.80 -20.37
C PHE A 128 -3.54 -10.82 -20.25
N GLN A 129 -4.35 -11.03 -19.21
CA GLN A 129 -5.46 -10.19 -18.79
C GLN A 129 -5.39 -10.00 -17.26
N ILE A 130 -5.62 -8.78 -16.81
CA ILE A 130 -5.66 -8.40 -15.40
C ILE A 130 -7.10 -8.00 -15.08
N ASP A 131 -7.70 -8.68 -14.10
CA ASP A 131 -8.92 -8.23 -13.46
C ASP A 131 -8.55 -7.42 -12.22
N ALA A 132 -9.07 -6.21 -12.15
CA ALA A 132 -8.80 -5.22 -11.12
C ALA A 132 -10.11 -4.97 -10.37
N ILE A 133 -10.16 -5.38 -9.11
CA ILE A 133 -11.40 -5.39 -8.32
C ILE A 133 -11.25 -4.44 -7.14
N ASP A 134 -12.27 -3.62 -6.90
CA ASP A 134 -12.36 -2.78 -5.71
C ASP A 134 -13.81 -2.66 -5.22
N VAL A 135 -13.98 -2.34 -3.94
CA VAL A 135 -15.29 -2.06 -3.33
C VAL A 135 -15.71 -0.59 -3.50
N SER A 136 -14.76 0.28 -3.85
CA SER A 136 -15.01 1.71 -4.07
C SER A 136 -15.40 1.99 -5.52
N SER A 137 -16.65 2.39 -5.73
CA SER A 137 -17.12 2.83 -7.04
C SER A 137 -16.35 4.07 -7.54
N ARG A 138 -16.01 4.98 -6.62
CA ARG A 138 -15.26 6.21 -6.94
C ARG A 138 -13.83 5.94 -7.37
N ASN A 139 -13.14 5.02 -6.70
CA ASN A 139 -11.79 4.63 -7.09
C ASN A 139 -11.78 3.96 -8.46
N LEU A 140 -12.77 3.11 -8.76
CA LEU A 140 -12.88 2.46 -10.07
C LEU A 140 -13.13 3.46 -11.20
N VAL A 141 -14.00 4.45 -10.99
CA VAL A 141 -14.19 5.56 -11.96
C VAL A 141 -12.89 6.31 -12.21
N HIS A 142 -12.10 6.58 -11.16
CA HIS A 142 -10.77 7.18 -11.33
C HIS A 142 -9.82 6.26 -12.11
N ALA A 143 -9.80 4.97 -11.76
CA ALA A 143 -8.93 3.98 -12.38
C ALA A 143 -9.23 3.81 -13.88
N GLU A 144 -10.50 3.79 -14.27
CA GLU A 144 -10.93 3.73 -15.66
C GLU A 144 -10.57 5.00 -16.44
N ARG A 145 -10.72 6.19 -15.81
CA ARG A 145 -10.30 7.47 -16.39
C ARG A 145 -8.78 7.51 -16.61
N ALA A 146 -8.02 6.85 -15.74
CA ALA A 146 -6.59 6.65 -15.83
C ALA A 146 -5.78 7.96 -16.02
N ILE A 147 -6.09 8.99 -15.22
CA ILE A 147 -5.33 10.25 -15.19
C ILE A 147 -4.69 10.41 -13.82
N TYR A 148 -3.37 10.36 -13.79
CA TYR A 148 -2.59 10.31 -12.56
C TYR A 148 -1.75 11.55 -12.37
N GLY A 149 -1.86 12.15 -11.18
CA GLY A 149 -1.06 13.29 -10.76
C GLY A 149 0.31 12.88 -10.21
N LYS A 150 1.09 13.87 -9.77
CA LYS A 150 2.45 13.66 -9.23
C LYS A 150 2.49 12.65 -8.08
N ASN A 151 1.46 12.62 -7.23
CA ASN A 151 1.41 11.77 -6.03
C ASN A 151 1.37 10.27 -6.32
N SER A 152 0.95 9.87 -7.53
CA SER A 152 0.96 8.47 -7.97
C SER A 152 2.36 8.00 -8.42
N PHE A 153 3.30 8.94 -8.63
CA PHE A 153 4.68 8.66 -9.04
C PHE A 153 5.63 8.93 -7.88
N ARG A 154 5.82 7.94 -7.01
CA ARG A 154 6.69 8.05 -5.82
C ARG A 154 8.06 7.41 -6.07
N GLY A 155 9.08 7.97 -5.43
CA GLY A 155 10.46 7.49 -5.49
C GLY A 155 11.23 7.95 -6.73
N ALA A 156 12.51 7.55 -6.81
CA ALA A 156 13.42 8.00 -7.88
C ALA A 156 13.26 7.25 -9.20
N ASP A 157 12.75 6.01 -9.16
CA ASP A 157 12.59 5.16 -10.35
C ASP A 157 11.25 5.42 -11.04
N ILE A 158 11.17 6.51 -11.80
CA ILE A 158 9.98 6.87 -12.59
C ILE A 158 10.20 6.73 -14.10
N ALA A 159 11.27 6.03 -14.51
CA ALA A 159 11.61 5.85 -15.93
C ALA A 159 10.53 5.11 -16.73
N PHE A 160 9.69 4.32 -16.05
CA PHE A 160 8.51 3.68 -16.66
C PHE A 160 7.48 4.70 -17.16
N ARG A 161 7.41 5.88 -16.54
CA ARG A 161 6.48 6.94 -16.94
C ARG A 161 6.77 7.37 -18.37
N ASP A 162 8.04 7.63 -18.69
CA ASP A 162 8.45 8.11 -20.01
C ASP A 162 8.28 7.05 -21.10
N ARG A 163 8.18 5.76 -20.72
CA ARG A 163 7.91 4.64 -21.66
C ARG A 163 6.43 4.37 -21.88
N TYR A 164 5.60 4.56 -20.86
CA TYR A 164 4.24 4.04 -20.82
C TYR A 164 3.16 5.08 -20.60
N PHE A 165 3.50 6.37 -20.50
CA PHE A 165 2.54 7.43 -20.27
C PHE A 165 2.65 8.54 -21.29
N GLU A 166 1.50 9.14 -21.59
CA GLU A 166 1.37 10.40 -22.29
C GLU A 166 0.94 11.50 -21.33
N ALA A 167 1.33 12.74 -21.62
CA ALA A 167 0.79 13.89 -20.93
C ALA A 167 -0.70 14.04 -21.24
N ALA A 168 -1.51 14.34 -20.23
CA ALA A 168 -2.94 14.57 -20.35
C ALA A 168 -3.35 15.76 -19.49
N GLU A 169 -4.52 16.33 -19.76
CA GLU A 169 -5.09 17.35 -18.88
C GLU A 169 -5.27 16.78 -17.46
N GLY A 170 -4.66 17.45 -16.48
CA GLY A 170 -4.69 17.03 -15.08
C GLY A 170 -3.63 16.00 -14.66
N GLY A 171 -2.74 15.54 -15.55
CA GLY A 171 -1.64 14.66 -15.17
C GLY A 171 -1.06 13.82 -16.31
N PHE A 172 -0.89 12.53 -16.05
CA PHE A 172 -0.35 11.56 -16.99
C PHE A 172 -1.33 10.41 -17.19
N ARG A 173 -1.46 9.94 -18.43
CA ARG A 173 -2.32 8.82 -18.79
C ARG A 173 -1.50 7.64 -19.30
N PRO A 174 -1.71 6.41 -18.81
CA PRO A 174 -1.07 5.24 -19.39
C PRO A 174 -1.49 5.05 -20.85
N HIS A 175 -0.54 4.67 -21.71
CA HIS A 175 -0.80 4.38 -23.12
C HIS A 175 -1.86 3.26 -23.27
N GLY A 176 -2.57 3.27 -24.40
CA GLY A 176 -3.61 2.28 -24.70
C GLY A 176 -3.11 0.83 -24.64
N ILE A 177 -1.83 0.59 -24.96
CA ILE A 177 -1.16 -0.71 -24.84
C ILE A 177 -1.16 -1.24 -23.41
N VAL A 178 -1.02 -0.38 -22.40
CA VAL A 178 -1.09 -0.79 -21.00
C VAL A 178 -2.56 -0.98 -20.60
N ARG A 179 -3.42 -0.01 -20.97
CA ARG A 179 -4.80 0.05 -20.49
C ARG A 179 -5.65 -1.14 -20.94
N ARG A 180 -5.48 -1.63 -22.16
CA ARG A 180 -6.29 -2.72 -22.71
C ARG A 180 -6.17 -4.05 -21.96
N HIS A 181 -5.11 -4.23 -21.16
CA HIS A 181 -4.90 -5.45 -20.38
C HIS A 181 -5.61 -5.43 -19.03
N VAL A 182 -6.26 -4.32 -18.64
CA VAL A 182 -6.89 -4.18 -17.33
C VAL A 182 -8.41 -4.08 -17.48
N ARG A 183 -9.14 -4.91 -16.73
CA ARG A 183 -10.60 -4.85 -16.60
C ARG A 183 -10.97 -4.50 -15.18
N PHE A 184 -11.62 -3.37 -14.99
CA PHE A 184 -12.09 -2.92 -13.69
C PHE A 184 -13.47 -3.53 -13.39
N ARG A 185 -13.67 -3.98 -12.15
CA ARG A 185 -14.96 -4.52 -11.69
C ARG A 185 -15.22 -4.09 -10.24
N LEU A 186 -16.46 -3.69 -9.96
CA LEU A 186 -16.91 -3.50 -8.58
C LEU A 186 -17.10 -4.87 -7.92
N GLY A 187 -16.45 -5.11 -6.79
CA GLY A 187 -16.53 -6.39 -6.11
C GLY A 187 -15.80 -6.44 -4.78
N ASN A 188 -16.07 -7.49 -4.01
CA ASN A 188 -15.50 -7.73 -2.69
C ASN A 188 -14.94 -9.16 -2.61
N VAL A 189 -13.77 -9.33 -1.99
CA VAL A 189 -13.20 -10.66 -1.69
C VAL A 189 -14.10 -11.52 -0.82
N LEU A 190 -14.98 -10.91 -0.03
CA LEU A 190 -15.92 -11.59 0.87
C LEU A 190 -17.22 -12.02 0.17
N ALA A 191 -17.46 -11.58 -1.08
CA ALA A 191 -18.66 -11.94 -1.82
C ALA A 191 -18.80 -13.46 -1.98
N THR A 192 -20.04 -13.95 -1.98
CA THR A 192 -20.33 -15.38 -2.11
C THR A 192 -19.93 -15.89 -3.50
N ALA A 193 -19.26 -17.05 -3.53
CA ALA A 193 -18.73 -17.68 -4.73
C ALA A 193 -19.80 -18.09 -5.77
N THR A 194 -21.09 -17.92 -5.47
CA THR A 194 -22.21 -18.27 -6.37
C THR A 194 -22.47 -17.22 -7.46
N GLN A 195 -21.86 -16.02 -7.39
CA GLN A 195 -22.04 -14.95 -8.38
C GLN A 195 -20.83 -14.71 -9.30
N ALA A 196 -19.65 -15.20 -8.94
CA ALA A 196 -18.48 -15.19 -9.81
C ALA A 196 -18.35 -16.59 -10.41
N GLY A 197 -18.39 -16.70 -11.75
CA GLY A 197 -17.87 -17.90 -12.41
C GLY A 197 -16.50 -18.24 -11.83
N GLN A 198 -16.17 -19.54 -11.74
CA GLN A 198 -14.87 -20.02 -11.23
C GLN A 198 -13.73 -19.54 -12.14
N GLU A 199 -13.38 -18.25 -12.06
CA GLU A 199 -12.23 -17.69 -12.73
C GLU A 199 -11.01 -18.02 -11.88
N THR A 200 -10.20 -18.94 -12.40
CA THR A 200 -8.93 -19.33 -11.80
C THR A 200 -7.83 -18.36 -12.27
N TYR A 201 -7.10 -17.78 -11.32
CA TYR A 201 -6.02 -16.82 -11.55
C TYR A 201 -4.64 -17.45 -11.37
N ASP A 202 -3.72 -17.13 -12.28
CA ASP A 202 -2.32 -17.55 -12.21
C ASP A 202 -1.55 -16.74 -11.15
N VAL A 203 -1.93 -15.47 -10.95
CA VAL A 203 -1.34 -14.58 -9.94
C VAL A 203 -2.43 -13.70 -9.32
N ALA A 204 -2.39 -13.50 -8.01
CA ALA A 204 -3.22 -12.55 -7.29
C ALA A 204 -2.37 -11.62 -6.42
N PHE A 205 -2.56 -10.32 -6.59
CA PHE A 205 -2.09 -9.28 -5.68
C PHE A 205 -3.23 -8.95 -4.71
N CYS A 206 -2.99 -9.18 -3.43
CA CYS A 206 -3.88 -8.77 -2.34
C CYS A 206 -3.08 -8.06 -1.27
N ARG A 207 -2.83 -6.78 -1.50
CA ARG A 207 -1.87 -5.98 -0.74
C ARG A 207 -2.56 -4.83 -0.05
N ASN A 208 -2.21 -4.63 1.22
CA ASN A 208 -2.66 -3.51 2.03
C ASN A 208 -4.20 -3.44 2.18
N LEU A 209 -4.85 -4.61 2.26
CA LEU A 209 -6.28 -4.76 2.48
C LEU A 209 -6.58 -5.50 3.78
N LEU A 210 -5.91 -6.64 4.00
CA LEU A 210 -6.17 -7.52 5.13
C LEU A 210 -5.89 -6.84 6.48
N ILE A 211 -5.07 -5.79 6.48
CA ILE A 211 -4.82 -4.93 7.65
C ILE A 211 -6.08 -4.24 8.18
N TYR A 212 -7.12 -4.09 7.36
CA TYR A 212 -8.39 -3.45 7.75
C TYR A 212 -9.43 -4.46 8.27
N PHE A 213 -9.13 -5.76 8.18
CA PHE A 213 -10.03 -6.84 8.58
C PHE A 213 -9.70 -7.37 9.97
N ASP A 214 -10.71 -7.83 10.69
CA ASP A 214 -10.50 -8.65 11.90
C ASP A 214 -9.95 -10.05 11.55
N ARG A 215 -9.55 -10.82 12.56
CA ARG A 215 -8.91 -12.14 12.35
C ARG A 215 -9.78 -13.14 11.60
N GLU A 216 -11.08 -13.15 11.89
CA GLU A 216 -12.04 -14.05 11.24
C GLU A 216 -12.22 -13.69 9.76
N THR A 217 -12.37 -12.39 9.49
CA THR A 217 -12.52 -11.84 8.14
C THR A 217 -11.24 -12.03 7.31
N GLN A 218 -10.05 -11.87 7.92
CA GLN A 218 -8.76 -12.20 7.30
C GLN A 218 -8.71 -13.66 6.83
N GLY A 219 -9.10 -14.61 7.70
CA GLY A 219 -9.12 -16.03 7.38
C GLY A 219 -10.11 -16.37 6.26
N THR A 220 -11.29 -15.74 6.27
CA THR A 220 -12.29 -15.87 5.21
C THR A 220 -11.75 -15.34 3.87
N ALA A 221 -11.20 -14.13 3.85
CA ALA A 221 -10.62 -13.52 2.65
C ALA A 221 -9.49 -14.38 2.06
N LEU A 222 -8.56 -14.88 2.88
CA LEU A 222 -7.48 -15.75 2.43
C LEU A 222 -7.98 -17.09 1.91
N THR A 223 -9.03 -17.65 2.52
CA THR A 223 -9.68 -18.87 2.02
C THR A 223 -10.28 -18.66 0.63
N ARG A 224 -10.94 -17.51 0.40
CA ARG A 224 -11.49 -17.14 -0.90
C ARG A 224 -10.39 -16.92 -1.94
N LEU A 225 -9.34 -16.17 -1.61
CA LEU A 225 -8.19 -15.98 -2.50
C LEU A 225 -7.54 -17.32 -2.89
N ARG A 226 -7.44 -18.26 -1.95
CA ARG A 226 -6.93 -19.61 -2.23
C ARG A 226 -7.83 -20.40 -3.18
N GLN A 227 -9.14 -20.20 -3.14
CA GLN A 227 -10.10 -20.82 -4.07
C GLN A 227 -10.03 -20.20 -5.46
N MET A 228 -9.72 -18.90 -5.55
CA MET A 228 -9.59 -18.17 -6.82
C MET A 228 -8.26 -18.44 -7.53
N LEU A 229 -7.22 -18.85 -6.82
CA LEU A 229 -5.90 -19.14 -7.41
C LEU A 229 -5.85 -20.51 -8.08
N ALA A 230 -5.07 -20.60 -9.17
CA ALA A 230 -4.61 -21.86 -9.75
C ALA A 230 -3.83 -22.67 -8.70
N ASP A 231 -3.70 -23.98 -8.89
CA ASP A 231 -3.03 -24.83 -7.91
C ASP A 231 -1.57 -24.46 -7.70
N ASP A 232 -0.89 -24.07 -8.77
CA ASP A 232 0.45 -23.49 -8.77
C ASP A 232 0.47 -21.96 -8.67
N GLY A 233 -0.70 -21.31 -8.55
CA GLY A 233 -0.84 -19.86 -8.59
C GLY A 233 -0.13 -19.12 -7.45
N LEU A 234 0.29 -17.89 -7.74
CA LEU A 234 1.04 -17.04 -6.83
C LEU A 234 0.16 -15.99 -6.16
N LEU A 235 0.18 -15.94 -4.84
CA LEU A 235 -0.38 -14.85 -4.03
C LEU A 235 0.74 -13.90 -3.60
N LEU A 236 0.56 -12.59 -3.80
CA LEU A 236 1.42 -11.55 -3.25
C LEU A 236 0.63 -10.68 -2.27
N VAL A 237 1.19 -10.47 -1.08
CA VAL A 237 0.56 -9.65 -0.02
C VAL A 237 1.48 -8.51 0.41
N GLY A 238 0.94 -7.54 1.16
CA GLY A 238 1.70 -6.43 1.68
C GLY A 238 2.64 -6.86 2.82
N PRO A 239 3.68 -6.06 3.13
CA PRO A 239 4.64 -6.37 4.19
C PRO A 239 4.00 -6.62 5.57
N ALA A 240 2.96 -5.86 5.90
CA ALA A 240 2.23 -5.98 7.17
C ALA A 240 1.35 -7.24 7.26
N GLU A 241 1.13 -7.93 6.14
CA GLU A 241 0.17 -9.03 6.01
C GLU A 241 0.88 -10.38 5.86
N SER A 242 2.21 -10.38 5.76
CA SER A 242 3.01 -11.55 5.38
C SER A 242 2.91 -12.74 6.34
N GLY A 243 2.49 -12.52 7.58
CA GLY A 243 2.27 -13.60 8.55
C GLY A 243 0.96 -14.37 8.33
N LEU A 244 -0.02 -13.78 7.64
CA LEU A 244 -1.38 -14.33 7.55
C LEU A 244 -1.49 -15.52 6.60
N PRO A 245 -0.93 -15.50 5.37
CA PRO A 245 -1.15 -16.58 4.39
C PRO A 245 -0.72 -17.96 4.89
N VAL A 246 0.37 -18.04 5.66
CA VAL A 246 0.90 -19.33 6.17
C VAL A 246 -0.11 -20.03 7.09
N LEU A 247 -0.89 -19.25 7.86
CA LEU A 247 -1.93 -19.78 8.73
C LEU A 247 -3.14 -20.31 7.95
N CYS A 248 -3.27 -19.93 6.67
CA CYS A 248 -4.41 -20.24 5.82
C CYS A 248 -4.06 -21.19 4.66
N GLY A 249 -3.04 -22.04 4.85
CA GLY A 249 -2.71 -23.10 3.89
C GLY A 249 -1.87 -22.65 2.69
N PHE A 250 -1.16 -21.52 2.82
CA PHE A 250 -0.13 -21.11 1.87
C PHE A 250 1.28 -21.43 2.40
N ALA A 251 2.24 -21.52 1.49
CA ALA A 251 3.66 -21.64 1.79
C ALA A 251 4.40 -20.45 1.14
N SER A 252 5.33 -19.85 1.89
CA SER A 252 6.13 -18.73 1.38
C SER A 252 7.10 -19.19 0.30
N VAL A 253 7.11 -18.47 -0.81
CA VAL A 253 8.15 -18.60 -1.83
C VAL A 253 9.33 -17.73 -1.40
N ARG A 254 10.55 -18.26 -1.45
CA ARG A 254 11.78 -17.60 -0.96
C ARG A 254 12.26 -16.48 -1.88
N PHE A 255 11.41 -15.47 -2.08
CA PHE A 255 11.76 -14.21 -2.75
C PHE A 255 11.93 -13.11 -1.69
N PRO A 256 13.15 -12.61 -1.45
CA PRO A 256 13.38 -11.57 -0.47
C PRO A 256 12.51 -10.34 -0.74
N ARG A 257 11.77 -9.90 0.29
CA ARG A 257 10.92 -8.68 0.28
C ARG A 257 9.74 -8.69 -0.70
N ALA A 258 9.47 -9.80 -1.39
CA ALA A 258 8.33 -9.90 -2.31
C ALA A 258 7.03 -10.36 -1.64
N PHE A 259 7.11 -10.94 -0.43
CA PHE A 259 5.96 -11.44 0.32
C PHE A 259 5.03 -12.32 -0.55
N ALA A 260 5.65 -13.27 -1.23
CA ALA A 260 5.04 -14.11 -2.25
C ALA A 260 4.78 -15.52 -1.69
N PHE A 261 3.64 -16.11 -2.06
CA PHE A 261 3.11 -17.34 -1.49
C PHE A 261 2.46 -18.22 -2.57
N VAL A 262 2.52 -19.53 -2.40
CA VAL A 262 1.79 -20.53 -3.22
C VAL A 262 0.94 -21.42 -2.31
N LYS A 263 -0.03 -22.16 -2.86
CA LYS A 263 -0.76 -23.15 -2.08
C LYS A 263 0.21 -24.17 -1.46
N ALA A 264 0.04 -24.50 -0.18
CA ALA A 264 0.96 -25.40 0.53
C ALA A 264 1.04 -26.81 -0.13
N ALA A 265 -0.06 -27.27 -0.74
CA ALA A 265 -0.06 -28.52 -1.50
C ALA A 265 0.90 -28.48 -2.70
N ALA A 266 0.93 -27.38 -3.47
CA ALA A 266 1.85 -27.21 -4.60
C ALA A 266 3.31 -27.04 -4.16
N ALA A 267 3.55 -26.44 -2.99
CA ALA A 267 4.90 -26.33 -2.44
C ALA A 267 5.52 -27.69 -2.06
N ARG A 268 4.70 -28.70 -1.76
CA ARG A 268 5.15 -30.07 -1.45
C ARG A 268 5.52 -30.89 -2.70
N VAL A 269 5.10 -30.47 -3.90
CA VAL A 269 5.28 -31.23 -5.15
C VAL A 269 6.62 -30.93 -5.83
N LYS A 270 7.29 -29.80 -5.52
CA LYS A 270 8.65 -29.55 -6.01
C LYS A 270 9.67 -30.26 -5.10
N PRO A 271 10.49 -31.20 -5.61
CA PRO A 271 11.54 -31.82 -4.81
C PRO A 271 12.46 -30.71 -4.27
N THR A 272 12.54 -30.60 -2.95
CA THR A 272 13.57 -29.81 -2.30
C THR A 272 14.88 -30.54 -2.50
N GLU A 273 15.68 -30.13 -3.50
CA GLU A 273 17.09 -30.48 -3.50
C GLU A 273 17.71 -30.01 -2.17
N PRO A 274 18.50 -30.87 -1.50
CA PRO A 274 19.20 -30.49 -0.28
C PRO A 274 20.16 -29.33 -0.58
N PRO A 275 20.44 -28.46 0.41
CA PRO A 275 21.33 -27.33 0.20
C PRO A 275 22.72 -27.85 -0.18
N VAL A 276 23.12 -27.64 -1.43
CA VAL A 276 24.48 -27.91 -1.88
C VAL A 276 25.42 -27.08 -1.03
N ALA A 277 26.28 -27.78 -0.28
CA ALA A 277 27.34 -27.18 0.53
C ALA A 277 28.17 -26.24 -0.35
N ARG A 278 28.19 -24.95 0.00
CA ARG A 278 29.05 -23.97 -0.67
C ARG A 278 30.51 -24.34 -0.45
N LYS A 279 31.22 -24.72 -1.52
CA LYS A 279 32.68 -24.78 -1.52
C LYS A 279 33.27 -23.37 -1.32
N PRO A 280 34.43 -23.23 -0.66
CA PRO A 280 35.08 -21.93 -0.48
C PRO A 280 35.46 -21.34 -1.85
N ARG A 281 35.19 -20.04 -2.02
CA ARG A 281 35.52 -19.28 -3.23
C ARG A 281 37.05 -19.11 -3.31
N PRO A 282 37.71 -19.35 -4.47
CA PRO A 282 39.12 -19.00 -4.64
C PRO A 282 39.30 -17.47 -4.66
N ALA A 283 40.48 -17.03 -4.24
CA ALA A 283 40.87 -15.63 -4.12
C ALA A 283 40.70 -14.83 -5.43
N ALA A 284 40.29 -13.57 -5.28
CA ALA A 284 40.01 -12.65 -6.36
C ALA A 284 41.27 -12.31 -7.18
N VAL A 285 41.18 -12.47 -8.51
CA VAL A 285 42.12 -11.89 -9.47
C VAL A 285 41.71 -10.43 -9.71
N LYS A 286 42.68 -9.51 -9.59
CA LYS A 286 42.48 -8.07 -9.87
C LYS A 286 42.13 -7.86 -11.35
N ALA A 287 40.99 -7.21 -11.61
CA ALA A 287 40.62 -6.72 -12.94
C ALA A 287 41.22 -5.31 -13.18
N ALA A 288 41.66 -5.06 -14.41
CA ALA A 288 42.20 -3.77 -14.88
C ALA A 288 41.10 -2.70 -15.04
N PRO A 289 41.44 -1.39 -15.05
CA PRO A 289 40.46 -0.31 -15.13
C PRO A 289 39.93 -0.12 -16.55
N LEU A 290 38.62 0.12 -16.69
CA LEU A 290 37.99 0.58 -17.94
C LEU A 290 38.19 2.10 -18.13
N PRO A 291 38.22 2.61 -19.38
CA PRO A 291 38.41 4.03 -19.65
C PRO A 291 37.16 4.86 -19.35
N GLN A 292 37.35 6.06 -18.81
CA GLN A 292 36.29 7.04 -18.54
C GLN A 292 35.88 7.78 -19.81
N ALA A 293 34.57 7.95 -20.04
CA ALA A 293 34.01 8.77 -21.12
C ALA A 293 34.05 10.28 -20.77
N PRO A 294 34.17 11.19 -21.78
CA PRO A 294 34.35 12.62 -21.53
C PRO A 294 33.04 13.33 -21.18
N LYS A 295 33.15 14.35 -20.30
CA LYS A 295 32.04 15.23 -19.90
C LYS A 295 31.67 16.21 -21.03
N PRO A 296 30.36 16.48 -21.29
CA PRO A 296 29.96 17.54 -22.19
C PRO A 296 30.03 18.93 -21.53
N ALA A 297 30.46 19.92 -22.31
CA ALA A 297 30.55 21.34 -21.93
C ALA A 297 29.17 22.04 -21.90
N PRO A 298 29.00 23.12 -21.11
CA PRO A 298 27.73 23.82 -20.97
C PRO A 298 27.45 24.76 -22.16
N ARG A 299 26.18 24.83 -22.59
CA ARG A 299 25.69 25.82 -23.57
C ARG A 299 25.02 27.01 -22.85
N PRO A 300 25.02 28.22 -23.45
CA PRO A 300 24.56 29.44 -22.78
C PRO A 300 23.04 29.54 -22.75
N PHE A 301 22.51 30.06 -21.64
CA PHE A 301 21.10 30.39 -21.46
C PHE A 301 20.71 31.65 -22.25
N ALA A 302 19.63 31.57 -23.03
CA ALA A 302 18.92 32.72 -23.55
C ALA A 302 17.78 33.11 -22.57
N GLN A 303 17.73 34.38 -22.19
CA GLN A 303 16.71 34.97 -21.32
C GLN A 303 15.38 35.23 -22.06
N LYS A 304 14.26 34.94 -21.38
CA LYS A 304 12.93 35.61 -21.42
C LYS A 304 12.03 34.79 -20.49
N ALA A 305 11.06 35.31 -19.74
CA ALA A 305 10.62 36.64 -19.35
C ALA A 305 9.82 36.40 -18.04
N ALA A 306 9.68 37.42 -17.20
CA ALA A 306 8.95 37.30 -15.94
C ALA A 306 7.47 36.94 -16.16
N THR A 307 7.09 35.76 -15.68
CA THR A 307 5.70 35.40 -15.41
C THR A 307 5.62 35.07 -13.93
N VAL A 308 4.72 35.74 -13.22
CA VAL A 308 4.46 35.57 -11.79
C VAL A 308 4.14 34.09 -11.53
N GLN A 309 5.08 33.39 -10.90
CA GLN A 309 4.91 32.01 -10.43
C GLN A 309 4.47 32.05 -8.97
N THR A 310 3.27 31.55 -8.68
CA THR A 310 3.02 30.89 -7.40
C THR A 310 3.84 29.60 -7.38
N SER A 311 5.01 29.67 -6.77
CA SER A 311 6.00 28.59 -6.71
C SER A 311 5.49 27.39 -5.91
N ALA A 312 5.65 26.19 -6.46
CA ALA A 312 5.61 24.97 -5.68
C ALA A 312 6.72 24.99 -4.61
N PRO A 313 6.50 24.43 -3.41
CA PRO A 313 7.49 24.47 -2.34
C PRO A 313 8.78 23.74 -2.73
N SER A 314 9.94 24.34 -2.42
CA SER A 314 11.25 23.76 -2.71
C SER A 314 11.65 22.73 -1.65
N PRO A 315 12.49 21.73 -1.97
CA PRO A 315 13.02 20.76 -0.99
C PRO A 315 13.69 21.40 0.24
N ASP A 316 14.29 22.58 0.07
CA ASP A 316 14.92 23.34 1.15
C ASP A 316 13.90 23.87 2.16
N GLN A 317 12.69 24.23 1.71
CA GLN A 317 11.60 24.69 2.59
C GLN A 317 11.01 23.55 3.41
N ALA A 318 10.87 22.36 2.81
CA ALA A 318 10.43 21.18 3.53
C ALA A 318 11.42 20.78 4.63
N ALA A 319 12.73 20.80 4.33
CA ALA A 319 13.77 20.54 5.31
C ALA A 319 13.78 21.59 6.45
N ALA A 320 13.66 22.88 6.12
CA ALA A 320 13.57 23.95 7.10
C ALA A 320 12.35 23.79 8.03
N SER A 321 11.21 23.40 7.48
CA SER A 321 9.99 23.10 8.24
C SER A 321 10.18 21.93 9.23
N LEU A 322 10.91 20.88 8.85
CA LEU A 322 11.25 19.79 9.78
C LEU A 322 12.20 20.26 10.90
N THR A 323 13.17 21.12 10.57
CA THR A 323 14.07 21.72 11.56
C THR A 323 13.34 22.63 12.56
N GLU A 324 12.26 23.29 12.13
CA GLU A 324 11.38 24.08 13.02
C GLU A 324 10.62 23.19 13.99
N ILE A 325 10.08 22.06 13.51
CA ILE A 325 9.37 21.08 14.35
C ILE A 325 10.33 20.51 15.40
N GLU A 326 11.55 20.15 15.01
CA GLU A 326 12.58 19.65 15.94
C GLU A 326 12.95 20.69 17.00
N ARG A 327 13.15 21.96 16.61
CA ARG A 327 13.39 23.06 17.57
C ARG A 327 12.23 23.29 18.54
N ALA A 328 10.99 23.11 18.09
CA ALA A 328 9.82 23.22 18.97
C ALA A 328 9.73 22.03 19.94
N ALA A 329 10.09 20.84 19.48
CA ALA A 329 10.13 19.63 20.30
C ALA A 329 11.23 19.69 21.37
N ASP A 330 12.44 20.15 21.02
CA ASP A 330 13.54 20.34 21.96
C ASP A 330 13.21 21.35 23.07
N ALA A 331 12.32 22.31 22.77
CA ALA A 331 11.85 23.29 23.72
C ALA A 331 10.56 22.85 24.47
N GLY A 332 10.11 21.61 24.29
CA GLY A 332 8.96 21.03 25.00
C GLY A 332 7.58 21.59 24.61
N ARG A 333 7.48 22.33 23.50
CA ARG A 333 6.20 22.96 23.06
C ARG A 333 5.37 22.00 22.22
N LEU A 334 4.82 20.97 22.86
CA LEU A 334 4.15 19.83 22.20
C LEU A 334 2.96 20.22 21.32
N THR A 335 2.19 21.24 21.70
CA THR A 335 1.07 21.75 20.89
C THR A 335 1.55 22.40 19.59
N GLU A 336 2.69 23.12 19.64
CA GLU A 336 3.34 23.67 18.46
C GLU A 336 3.92 22.58 17.57
N VAL A 337 4.48 21.51 18.16
CA VAL A 337 4.99 20.34 17.43
C VAL A 337 3.90 19.70 16.60
N SER A 338 2.74 19.40 17.21
CA SER A 338 1.61 18.81 16.47
C SER A 338 1.13 19.71 15.35
N ALA A 339 0.89 20.99 15.63
CA ALA A 339 0.42 21.94 14.63
C ALA A 339 1.43 22.14 13.49
N ALA A 340 2.72 22.23 13.80
CA ALA A 340 3.77 22.39 12.81
C ALA A 340 3.97 21.13 11.96
N ALA A 341 3.87 19.95 12.54
CA ALA A 341 3.95 18.69 11.81
C ALA A 341 2.72 18.46 10.91
N GLU A 342 1.51 18.81 11.36
CA GLU A 342 0.31 18.80 10.51
C GLU A 342 0.43 19.79 9.34
N ARG A 343 0.91 21.02 9.60
CA ARG A 343 1.19 22.01 8.55
C ARG A 343 2.23 21.49 7.56
N HIS A 344 3.32 20.88 8.04
CA HIS A 344 4.33 20.30 7.18
C HIS A 344 3.73 19.25 6.25
N ILE A 345 2.88 18.36 6.78
CA ILE A 345 2.21 17.33 5.98
C ILE A 345 1.24 17.94 4.97
N ALA A 346 0.54 19.02 5.33
CA ALA A 346 -0.38 19.71 4.45
C ALA A 346 0.34 20.45 3.30
N GLU A 347 1.49 21.05 3.58
CA GLU A 347 2.23 21.90 2.64
C GLU A 347 3.24 21.13 1.78
N PHE A 348 4.00 20.22 2.39
CA PHE A 348 5.10 19.50 1.75
C PHE A 348 4.79 18.01 1.52
N GLY A 349 3.70 17.50 2.09
CA GLY A 349 3.28 16.12 1.98
C GLY A 349 3.75 15.22 3.13
N PRO A 350 3.31 13.96 3.15
CA PRO A 350 3.62 13.03 4.24
C PRO A 350 5.12 12.73 4.32
N SER A 351 5.73 12.97 5.47
CA SER A 351 7.14 12.65 5.74
C SER A 351 7.30 11.75 6.96
N PRO A 352 8.30 10.84 6.97
CA PRO A 352 8.56 9.98 8.12
C PRO A 352 8.79 10.77 9.40
N ASP A 353 9.58 11.85 9.33
CA ASP A 353 9.93 12.69 10.47
C ASP A 353 8.71 13.46 11.00
N ALA A 354 7.85 14.02 10.14
CA ALA A 354 6.64 14.69 10.61
C ALA A 354 5.68 13.74 11.33
N PHE A 355 5.51 12.51 10.83
CA PHE A 355 4.73 11.50 11.54
C PHE A 355 5.40 11.02 12.83
N TYR A 356 6.73 10.93 12.86
CA TYR A 356 7.44 10.63 14.10
C TYR A 356 7.18 11.71 15.16
N TRP A 357 7.27 12.99 14.79
CA TRP A 357 7.01 14.11 15.70
C TRP A 357 5.57 14.20 16.17
N LEU A 358 4.59 13.93 15.29
CA LEU A 358 3.19 13.77 15.71
C LEU A 358 3.02 12.61 16.69
N GLY A 359 3.66 11.49 16.42
CA GLY A 359 3.66 10.34 17.31
C GLY A 359 4.17 10.70 18.69
N LEU A 360 5.29 11.44 18.76
CA LEU A 360 5.89 11.88 20.01
C LEU A 360 5.01 12.86 20.79
N ALA A 361 4.38 13.82 20.08
CA ALA A 361 3.49 14.78 20.72
C ALA A 361 2.23 14.12 21.30
N HIS A 362 1.65 13.15 20.59
CA HIS A 362 0.52 12.36 21.11
C HIS A 362 0.92 11.44 22.27
N ASP A 363 2.11 10.83 22.21
CA ASP A 363 2.64 9.99 23.29
C ASP A 363 2.79 10.79 24.58
N ALA A 364 3.37 12.00 24.47
CA ALA A 364 3.53 12.90 25.61
C ALA A 364 2.19 13.46 26.14
N ALA A 365 1.13 13.44 25.33
CA ALA A 365 -0.23 13.79 25.73
C ALA A 365 -1.06 12.58 26.22
N ASP A 366 -0.43 11.42 26.42
CA ASP A 366 -1.06 10.14 26.81
C ASP A 366 -2.14 9.64 25.81
N ALA A 367 -2.11 10.15 24.57
CA ALA A 367 -2.95 9.71 23.46
C ALA A 367 -2.28 8.50 22.76
N VAL A 368 -2.19 7.38 23.48
CA VAL A 368 -1.44 6.17 23.10
C VAL A 368 -1.79 5.67 21.70
N GLU A 369 -3.08 5.54 21.37
CA GLU A 369 -3.52 5.02 20.06
C GLU A 369 -3.09 5.93 18.90
N ASP A 370 -3.15 7.23 19.13
CA ASP A 370 -2.75 8.23 18.13
C ASP A 370 -1.23 8.24 17.96
N ALA A 371 -0.48 8.04 19.05
CA ALA A 371 0.97 7.87 19.02
C ALA A 371 1.36 6.61 18.22
N MET A 372 0.74 5.46 18.50
CA MET A 372 0.97 4.20 17.76
C MET A 372 0.71 4.36 16.28
N ARG A 373 -0.41 4.98 15.93
CA ARG A 373 -0.81 5.20 14.54
C ARG A 373 0.22 6.05 13.80
N ASN A 374 0.69 7.14 14.41
CA ASN A 374 1.68 8.01 13.80
C ASN A 374 3.08 7.36 13.72
N TYR A 375 3.52 6.63 14.74
CA TYR A 375 4.76 5.84 14.63
C TYR A 375 4.68 4.77 13.54
N ARG A 376 3.54 4.08 13.40
CA ARG A 376 3.32 3.11 12.31
C ARG A 376 3.35 3.78 10.94
N LYS A 377 2.79 4.99 10.79
CA LYS A 377 2.89 5.78 9.55
C LYS A 377 4.34 6.18 9.23
N ALA A 378 5.11 6.60 10.23
CA ALA A 378 6.53 6.88 10.06
C ALA A 378 7.31 5.64 9.59
N LEU A 379 7.06 4.49 10.22
CA LEU A 379 7.69 3.21 9.86
C LEU A 379 7.21 2.63 8.54
N TYR A 380 6.04 3.02 8.09
CA TYR A 380 5.52 2.65 6.80
C TYR A 380 6.24 3.41 5.68
N LEU A 381 6.51 4.71 5.87
CA LEU A 381 7.29 5.52 4.93
C LEU A 381 8.79 5.21 4.97
N ALA A 382 9.33 4.97 6.17
CA ALA A 382 10.73 4.63 6.39
C ALA A 382 10.84 3.42 7.34
N PRO A 383 10.86 2.18 6.80
CA PRO A 383 10.94 0.94 7.59
C PRO A 383 12.18 0.81 8.49
N ASP A 384 13.22 1.57 8.23
CA ASP A 384 14.46 1.63 9.01
C ASP A 384 14.55 2.85 9.94
N HIS A 385 13.46 3.64 10.07
CA HIS A 385 13.41 4.81 10.94
C HIS A 385 13.60 4.42 12.41
N GLN A 386 14.84 4.54 12.88
CA GLN A 386 15.27 4.03 14.18
C GLN A 386 14.52 4.68 15.35
N ARG A 387 14.32 6.02 15.31
CA ARG A 387 13.62 6.76 16.37
C ARG A 387 12.17 6.28 16.55
N ALA A 388 11.42 6.12 15.46
CA ALA A 388 10.04 5.61 15.50
C ALA A 388 9.96 4.15 15.96
N LEU A 389 10.90 3.29 15.56
CA LEU A 389 11.00 1.90 16.04
C LEU A 389 11.21 1.86 17.56
N ALA A 390 12.11 2.70 18.08
CA ALA A 390 12.43 2.77 19.50
C ALA A 390 11.23 3.24 20.33
N GLN A 391 10.53 4.29 19.88
CA GLN A 391 9.35 4.79 20.57
C GLN A 391 8.19 3.81 20.53
N LEU A 392 7.90 3.21 19.37
CA LEU A 392 6.85 2.18 19.27
C LEU A 392 7.16 0.97 20.15
N ARG A 393 8.43 0.57 20.27
CA ARG A 393 8.84 -0.49 21.20
C ARG A 393 8.54 -0.12 22.65
N ALA A 394 8.97 1.06 23.09
CA ALA A 394 8.76 1.53 24.46
C ALA A 394 7.26 1.62 24.79
N LEU A 395 6.46 2.07 23.82
CA LEU A 395 5.02 2.14 23.95
C LEU A 395 4.37 0.75 24.09
N GLN A 396 4.79 -0.23 23.27
CA GLN A 396 4.32 -1.62 23.38
C GLN A 396 4.72 -2.27 24.71
N GLN A 397 5.89 -1.93 25.28
CA GLN A 397 6.29 -2.41 26.60
C GLN A 397 5.38 -1.87 27.71
N ARG A 398 5.03 -0.58 27.66
CA ARG A 398 4.09 0.04 28.62
C ARG A 398 2.69 -0.58 28.52
N GLN A 399 2.27 -0.97 27.32
CA GLN A 399 0.98 -1.64 27.08
C GLN A 399 0.99 -3.14 27.41
N GLY A 400 2.11 -3.71 27.84
CA GLY A 400 2.24 -5.13 28.19
C GLY A 400 2.38 -6.08 27.00
N ASP A 401 2.46 -5.58 25.76
CA ASP A 401 2.73 -6.40 24.57
C ASP A 401 4.23 -6.66 24.42
N HIS A 402 4.76 -7.51 25.31
CA HIS A 402 6.16 -7.91 25.33
C HIS A 402 6.59 -8.64 24.05
N GLY A 403 5.65 -9.31 23.35
CA GLY A 403 5.90 -10.00 22.09
C GLY A 403 6.20 -9.03 20.95
N ALA A 404 5.33 -8.03 20.75
CA ALA A 404 5.56 -6.98 19.75
C ALA A 404 6.79 -6.13 20.08
N ALA A 405 7.00 -5.82 21.37
CA ALA A 405 8.19 -5.11 21.82
C ALA A 405 9.48 -5.87 21.48
N LYS A 406 9.51 -7.19 21.69
CA LYS A 406 10.66 -8.03 21.35
C LYS A 406 10.91 -8.05 19.83
N ALA A 407 9.87 -8.20 19.02
CA ALA A 407 10.01 -8.17 17.56
C ALA A 407 10.59 -6.84 17.04
N LEU A 408 10.20 -5.72 17.65
CA LEU A 408 10.76 -4.39 17.35
C LEU A 408 12.21 -4.25 17.82
N ALA A 409 12.55 -4.81 18.99
CA ALA A 409 13.94 -4.85 19.48
C ALA A 409 14.85 -5.63 18.52
N ASP A 410 14.45 -6.84 18.11
CA ASP A 410 15.23 -7.64 17.17
C ASP A 410 15.43 -6.91 15.83
N ARG A 411 14.46 -6.09 15.42
CA ARG A 411 14.54 -5.25 14.22
C ARG A 411 15.55 -4.12 14.38
N LEU A 412 15.54 -3.42 15.52
CA LEU A 412 16.54 -2.39 15.85
C LEU A 412 17.96 -2.98 15.89
N ASP A 413 18.14 -4.14 16.49
CA ASP A 413 19.45 -4.82 16.57
C ASP A 413 19.99 -5.20 15.19
N ARG A 414 19.11 -5.66 14.28
CA ARG A 414 19.48 -5.93 12.88
C ARG A 414 19.89 -4.67 12.12
N LEU A 415 19.29 -3.52 12.42
CA LEU A 415 19.65 -2.24 11.81
C LEU A 415 20.98 -1.71 12.35
N ALA A 416 21.21 -1.83 13.66
CA ALA A 416 22.49 -1.46 14.28
C ALA A 416 23.66 -2.26 13.70
N LYS A 417 23.49 -3.58 13.52
CA LYS A 417 24.51 -4.46 12.91
C LYS A 417 24.82 -4.14 11.44
N ARG A 418 23.88 -3.52 10.72
CA ARG A 418 24.07 -3.10 9.31
C ARG A 418 24.74 -1.73 9.17
N SER A 419 24.71 -0.91 10.22
CA SER A 419 25.28 0.44 10.22
C SER A 419 26.72 0.48 10.74
N GLY A 420 27.22 -0.65 11.27
CA GLY A 420 28.57 -0.84 11.81
C GLY A 420 29.56 -1.56 10.88
N THR A 421 29.27 -1.57 9.57
CA THR A 421 30.15 -2.04 8.48
C THR A 421 30.23 -0.96 7.42
#